data_AF-A0A950Y5P1-F1
#
_entry.id   AF-A0A950Y5P1-F1
#
_cell.length_a   1.000
_cell.length_b   1.000
_cell.length_c   1.000
_cell.angle_alpha   90.00
_cell.angle_beta   90.00
_cell.angle_gamma   90.00
#
_symmetry.space_group_name_H-M   'P 1'
#
loop_
_entity.id
_entity.type
_entity.pdbx_description
1 polymer ?
#
loop_
_entity_poly.entity_id
_entity_poly.type
_entity_poly.pdbx_seq_one_letter_code
_entity_poly.pdbx_strand_id
1 'polypeptide(L)'
;MNYVCIHCHFYQPPRENPWLEQIELQDSAYPYHDWNERITAECYAPNLAARILDEEQCITRIINNYSRISFNFGPTLLSWAAEH
;
A
#
# COMPACT_ATOMS: atom_id res chain seq x y z
N MET A 1 -18.37 -15.86 -21.96
CA MET A 1 -18.12 -14.80 -20.96
C MET A 1 -16.67 -14.95 -20.52
N ASN A 2 -15.88 -13.89 -20.62
CA ASN A 2 -14.49 -13.91 -20.16
C ASN A 2 -14.47 -13.25 -18.78
N TYR A 3 -14.01 -13.99 -17.77
CA TYR A 3 -13.86 -13.49 -16.41
C TYR A 3 -12.39 -13.27 -16.10
N VAL A 4 -12.10 -12.22 -15.34
CA VAL A 4 -10.78 -11.95 -14.78
C VAL A 4 -10.94 -11.92 -13.27
N CYS A 5 -10.14 -12.73 -12.58
CA CYS A 5 -10.09 -12.76 -11.12
C CYS A 5 -8.71 -12.24 -10.67
N ILE A 6 -8.72 -11.26 -9.78
CA ILE A 6 -7.51 -10.69 -9.17
C ILE A 6 -7.67 -10.81 -7.66
N HIS A 7 -6.69 -11.45 -7.02
CA HIS A 7 -6.55 -11.49 -5.56
C HIS A 7 -5.19 -10.91 -5.16
N CYS A 8 -5.19 -9.92 -4.28
CA CYS A 8 -3.96 -9.31 -3.77
C CYS A 8 -3.67 -9.71 -2.33
N HIS A 9 -2.42 -10.05 -2.05
CA HIS A 9 -1.91 -10.26 -0.69
C HIS A 9 -0.97 -9.11 -0.33
N PHE A 10 -1.35 -8.32 0.67
CA PHE A 10 -0.58 -7.17 1.13
C PHE A 10 0.07 -7.48 2.47
N TYR A 11 1.39 -7.33 2.55
CA TYR A 11 2.17 -7.67 3.74
C TYR A 11 3.42 -6.81 3.84
N GLN A 12 3.79 -6.48 5.08
CA GLN A 12 5.08 -5.91 5.45
C GLN A 12 5.65 -6.76 6.59
N PRO A 13 6.91 -7.24 6.51
CA PRO A 13 7.54 -7.89 7.65
C PRO A 13 7.67 -6.93 8.85
N PRO A 14 7.73 -7.45 10.09
CA PRO A 14 8.10 -6.65 11.25
C PRO A 14 9.43 -5.92 11.01
N ARG A 15 9.47 -4.64 11.33
CA ARG A 15 10.64 -3.76 11.17
C ARG A 15 10.96 -2.97 12.43
N GLU A 16 10.11 -3.11 13.44
CA GLU A 16 10.22 -2.47 14.73
C GLU A 16 11.47 -2.97 15.45
N ASN A 17 12.21 -2.05 16.06
CA ASN A 17 13.28 -2.39 16.97
C ASN A 17 12.66 -3.05 18.22
N PRO A 18 13.11 -4.25 18.65
CA PRO A 18 12.44 -5.00 19.71
C PRO A 18 12.57 -4.37 21.11
N TRP A 19 13.43 -3.35 21.28
CA TRP A 19 13.53 -2.59 22.53
C TRP A 19 12.75 -1.28 22.51
N LEU A 20 12.60 -0.66 21.32
CA LEU A 20 11.90 0.62 21.17
C LEU A 20 10.44 0.45 20.75
N GLU A 21 10.08 -0.73 20.24
CA GLU A 21 8.78 -1.05 19.66
C GLU A 21 8.38 -0.07 18.55
N GLN A 22 9.38 0.53 17.89
CA GLN A 22 9.23 1.51 16.82
C GLN A 22 10.13 1.14 15.65
N ILE A 23 9.66 1.46 14.44
CA ILE A 23 10.49 1.36 13.24
C ILE A 23 11.49 2.51 13.28
N GLU A 24 12.78 2.23 13.12
CA GLU A 24 13.82 3.25 13.03
C GLU A 24 13.87 3.84 11.61
N LEU A 25 14.47 5.03 11.47
CA LEU A 25 14.68 5.65 10.16
C LEU A 25 15.40 4.69 9.20
N GLN A 26 14.88 4.54 7.98
CA GLN A 26 15.47 3.69 6.95
C GLN A 26 15.88 4.55 5.75
N ASP A 27 17.16 4.91 5.64
CA ASP A 27 17.66 5.83 4.61
C ASP A 27 17.23 5.47 3.17
N SER A 28 17.17 4.18 2.85
CA SER A 28 16.74 3.69 1.53
C SER A 28 15.26 3.93 1.21
N ALA A 29 14.44 4.31 2.20
CA ALA A 29 13.04 4.66 2.04
C ALA A 29 12.81 6.16 1.76
N TYR A 30 13.87 6.98 1.69
CA TYR A 30 13.76 8.41 1.39
C TYR A 30 12.85 8.67 0.15
N PRO A 31 11.94 9.65 0.21
CA PRO A 31 11.79 10.70 1.24
C PRO A 31 10.96 10.31 2.47
N TYR A 32 10.53 9.06 2.57
CA TYR A 32 9.74 8.57 3.69
C TYR A 32 10.62 8.16 4.87
N HIS A 33 10.05 8.12 6.07
CA HIS A 33 10.76 7.72 7.27
C HIS A 33 11.23 6.26 7.18
N ASP A 34 10.36 5.38 6.70
CA ASP A 34 10.65 3.96 6.57
C ASP A 34 9.90 3.30 5.39
N TRP A 35 10.20 2.03 5.16
CA TRP A 35 9.62 1.27 4.04
C TRP A 35 8.11 1.03 4.18
N ASN A 36 7.54 0.99 5.39
CA ASN A 36 6.09 0.85 5.54
C ASN A 36 5.38 2.10 5.05
N GLU A 37 5.88 3.29 5.42
CA GLU A 37 5.37 4.56 4.90
C GLU A 37 5.51 4.66 3.38
N ARG A 38 6.71 4.37 2.86
CA ARG A 38 6.98 4.45 1.42
C ARG A 38 6.04 3.55 0.62
N ILE A 39 5.91 2.29 1.03
CA ILE A 39 5.06 1.34 0.30
C ILE A 39 3.58 1.69 0.50
N THR A 40 3.19 2.27 1.63
CA THR A 40 1.84 2.80 1.80
C THR A 40 1.53 3.91 0.79
N ALA A 41 2.45 4.86 0.63
CA ALA A 41 2.30 5.96 -0.32
C ALA A 41 2.38 5.53 -1.79
N GLU A 42 3.22 4.55 -2.11
CA GLU A 42 3.46 4.11 -3.50
C GLU A 42 2.55 2.94 -3.93
N CYS A 43 1.94 2.19 -3.01
CA CYS A 43 1.13 1.01 -3.30
C CYS A 43 -0.27 1.06 -2.69
N TYR A 44 -0.39 1.18 -1.36
CA TYR A 44 -1.69 0.99 -0.70
C TYR A 44 -2.64 2.16 -0.94
N ALA A 45 -2.13 3.39 -0.87
CA ALA A 45 -2.91 4.60 -1.18
C ALA A 45 -3.27 4.71 -2.68
N PRO A 46 -2.37 4.42 -3.64
CA PRO A 46 -2.74 4.35 -5.05
C PRO A 46 -3.75 3.26 -5.38
N ASN A 47 -3.82 2.16 -4.63
CA ASN A 47 -4.91 1.19 -4.79
C ASN A 47 -6.27 1.73 -4.31
N LEU A 48 -6.30 2.56 -3.27
CA LEU A 48 -7.51 3.23 -2.79
C LEU A 48 -8.02 4.28 -3.79
N ALA A 49 -7.09 4.98 -4.47
CA ALA A 49 -7.38 6.08 -5.38
C ALA A 49 -6.61 5.92 -6.71
N ALA A 50 -6.85 4.80 -7.40
CA ALA A 50 -6.18 4.46 -8.65
C ALA A 50 -6.63 5.40 -9.78
N ARG A 51 -5.66 6.05 -10.41
CA ARG A 51 -5.90 7.01 -11.50
C ARG A 51 -5.92 6.26 -12.84
N ILE A 52 -7.01 6.42 -13.58
CA ILE A 52 -7.11 5.96 -14.96
C ILE A 52 -6.76 7.15 -15.85
N LEU A 53 -5.80 6.95 -16.75
CA LEU A 53 -5.28 7.97 -17.66
C LEU A 53 -5.79 7.72 -19.09
N ASP A 54 -5.93 8.78 -19.87
CA ASP A 54 -6.09 8.70 -21.34
C ASP A 54 -4.74 8.63 -22.07
N GLU A 55 -4.78 8.70 -23.40
CA GLU A 55 -3.60 8.63 -24.28
C GLU A 55 -2.64 9.81 -24.04
N GLU A 56 -3.17 10.97 -23.63
CA GLU A 56 -2.43 12.18 -23.30
C GLU A 56 -1.97 12.25 -21.83
N GLN A 57 -2.13 11.18 -21.05
CA GLN A 57 -1.78 11.11 -19.62
C GLN A 57 -2.64 12.01 -18.70
N CYS A 58 -3.80 12.46 -19.16
CA CYS A 58 -4.75 13.18 -18.32
C CYS A 58 -5.59 12.22 -17.48
N ILE A 59 -5.88 12.59 -16.23
CA ILE A 59 -6.71 11.77 -15.34
C ILE A 59 -8.16 11.84 -15.81
N THR A 60 -8.70 10.72 -16.27
CA THR A 60 -10.11 10.62 -16.66
C THR A 60 -10.99 10.15 -15.51
N ARG A 61 -10.46 9.29 -14.63
CA ARG A 61 -11.19 8.72 -13.48
C ARG A 61 -10.24 8.39 -12.34
N ILE A 62 -10.78 8.40 -11.12
CA ILE A 62 -10.14 7.84 -9.93
C ILE A 62 -11.06 6.75 -9.38
N ILE A 63 -10.54 5.54 -9.15
CA ILE A 63 -11.32 4.40 -8.66
C ILE A 63 -10.66 3.74 -7.45
N ASN A 64 -11.46 3.11 -6.61
CA ASN A 64 -10.97 2.27 -5.52
C ASN A 64 -10.81 0.81 -5.98
N ASN A 65 -9.58 0.35 -6.18
CA ASN A 65 -9.30 -1.02 -6.58
C ASN A 65 -9.80 -2.04 -5.55
N TYR A 66 -9.74 -1.74 -4.25
CA TYR A 66 -10.21 -2.63 -3.19
C TYR A 66 -11.70 -2.96 -3.31
N SER A 67 -12.50 -2.09 -3.95
CA SER A 67 -13.92 -2.37 -4.21
C SER A 67 -14.16 -3.35 -5.38
N ARG A 68 -13.11 -3.73 -6.12
CA ARG A 68 -13.20 -4.49 -7.37
C ARG A 68 -12.37 -5.77 -7.37
N ILE A 69 -11.52 -5.98 -6.38
CA ILE A 69 -10.64 -7.15 -6.25
C ILE A 69 -10.87 -7.85 -4.92
N SER A 70 -10.48 -9.12 -4.84
CA SER A 70 -10.34 -9.79 -3.54
C SER A 70 -8.97 -9.44 -2.95
N PHE A 71 -8.87 -9.33 -1.62
CA PHE A 71 -7.60 -9.06 -0.97
C PHE A 71 -7.55 -9.54 0.47
N ASN A 72 -6.34 -9.62 1.01
CA ASN A 72 -6.11 -9.72 2.45
C ASN A 72 -4.87 -8.92 2.85
N PHE A 73 -4.80 -8.54 4.12
CA PHE A 73 -3.68 -7.83 4.73
C PHE A 73 -3.08 -8.69 5.83
N GLY A 74 -1.75 -8.77 5.87
CA GLY A 74 -1.04 -9.42 6.96
C GLY A 74 -1.21 -8.67 8.29
N PRO A 75 -1.20 -9.36 9.44
CA PRO A 75 -1.49 -8.76 10.74
C PRO A 75 -0.49 -7.68 11.12
N THR A 76 0.79 -7.84 10.79
CA THR A 76 1.85 -6.85 11.06
C THR A 76 1.58 -5.51 10.39
N LEU A 77 1.16 -5.55 9.13
CA LEU A 77 0.79 -4.35 8.38
C LEU A 77 -0.49 -3.70 8.93
N LEU A 78 -1.48 -4.50 9.34
CA LEU A 78 -2.69 -3.96 9.96
C LEU A 78 -2.42 -3.31 11.32
N SER A 79 -1.55 -3.90 12.15
CA SER A 79 -1.13 -3.30 13.42
C SER A 79 -0.46 -1.95 13.19
N TRP A 80 0.52 -1.90 12.28
CA TRP A 80 1.20 -0.65 11.92
C TRP A 80 0.22 0.42 11.42
N ALA A 81 -0.68 0.06 10.51
CA ALA A 81 -1.66 0.99 9.92
C ALA A 81 -2.76 1.45 10.91
N ALA A 82 -2.95 0.77 12.03
CA ALA A 82 -3.89 1.20 13.07
C ALA A 82 -3.33 2.32 13.95
N GLU A 83 -2.01 2.47 13.98
CA GLU A 83 -1.27 3.42 14.82
C GLU A 83 -0.84 4.69 14.06
N HIS A 84 -0.93 4.69 12.73
CA HIS A 84 -0.46 5.75 11.81
C HIS A 84 -1.61 6.30 10.97
#